data_AF-A0A8B5XGG7-F1
#
_entry.id   AF-A0A8B5XGG7-F1
#
_cell.length_a   1.000
_cell.length_b   1.000
_cell.length_c   1.000
_cell.angle_alpha   90.00
_cell.angle_beta   90.00
_cell.angle_gamma   90.00
#
_symmetry.space_group_name_H-M   'P 1'
#
loop_
_entity.id
_entity.type
_entity.pdbx_description
1 polymer ?
#
loop_
_entity_poly.entity_id
_entity_poly.type
_entity_poly.pdbx_seq_one_letter_code
_entity_poly.pdbx_strand_id
1 'polypeptide(L)'
;MLNRQTLTLLIPGLLLTLASVLLVASGHGRLPALALMIGSVGLIIGALYQSTRSAPVSQSAPEPALTRDDVPLLGAIVLIQLVGLLYMQTFPLHYVQDEFITGYTSYTLPSLTEIEWFRGYPGPGEWIAGFPILYYALQKPFIELFGLSLETIRISTWPYHLISAGLVYLIGKEVFRCRPWAVVAAVIFVFLAPNLYMAGYGMHNISSTCFFLAAFYAALRMVRDEDRRWIALSGVASIMAYLTYTSSYLTLPLIGLFILL
;
A
#
# COMPACT_ATOMS: atom_id res chain seq x y z
N MET A 1 -3.12 0.54 25.77
CA MET A 1 -2.13 1.62 25.92
C MET A 1 -0.73 1.06 25.71
N LEU A 2 0.11 1.70 24.87
CA LEU A 2 1.52 1.35 24.77
C LEU A 2 2.19 1.64 26.11
N ASN A 3 2.97 0.70 26.65
CA ASN A 3 3.68 0.96 27.89
C ASN A 3 4.77 2.03 27.64
N ARG A 4 5.17 2.72 28.71
CA ARG A 4 6.16 3.81 28.64
C ARG A 4 7.48 3.35 28.00
N GLN A 5 7.86 2.07 28.17
CA GLN A 5 9.09 1.48 27.62
C GLN A 5 9.03 1.30 26.10
N THR A 6 7.87 0.88 25.56
CA THR A 6 7.62 0.80 24.12
C THR A 6 7.66 2.18 23.48
N LEU A 7 7.06 3.20 24.13
CA LEU A 7 7.11 4.57 23.63
C LEU A 7 8.55 5.14 23.62
N THR A 8 9.36 4.83 24.62
CA THR A 8 10.78 5.26 24.67
C THR A 8 11.65 4.68 23.55
N LEU A 9 11.24 3.58 22.91
CA LEU A 9 11.98 3.00 21.79
C LEU A 9 11.36 3.37 20.43
N LEU A 10 10.02 3.44 20.37
CA LEU A 10 9.30 3.74 19.14
C LEU A 10 9.51 5.19 18.68
N ILE A 11 9.47 6.16 19.59
CA ILE A 11 9.63 7.59 19.24
C ILE A 11 11.02 7.88 18.66
N PRO A 12 12.14 7.47 19.29
CA PRO A 12 13.46 7.63 18.69
C PRO A 12 13.60 6.89 17.37
N GLY A 13 13.00 5.70 17.23
CA GLY A 13 12.95 4.97 15.96
C GLY A 13 12.34 5.83 14.85
N LEU A 14 11.13 6.34 15.05
CA LEU A 14 10.44 7.21 14.08
C LEU A 14 11.22 8.50 13.77
N LEU A 15 11.85 9.12 14.78
CA LEU A 15 12.69 10.30 14.58
C LEU A 15 13.95 10.01 13.77
N LEU A 16 14.58 8.84 13.95
CA LEU A 16 15.73 8.42 13.16
C LEU A 16 15.33 8.10 11.72
N THR A 17 14.14 7.57 11.50
CA THR A 17 13.57 7.40 10.16
C THR A 17 13.32 8.75 9.48
N LEU A 18 12.76 9.72 10.20
CA LEU A 18 12.59 11.08 9.66
C LEU A 18 13.96 11.72 9.35
N ALA A 19 14.93 11.57 10.24
CA ALA A 19 16.28 12.10 10.04
C ALA A 19 17.00 11.44 8.86
N SER A 20 16.82 10.12 8.64
CA SER A 20 17.40 9.44 7.47
C SER A 20 16.84 9.97 6.17
N VAL A 21 15.53 10.19 6.09
CA VAL A 21 14.86 10.80 4.94
C VAL A 21 15.38 12.21 4.69
N LEU A 22 15.46 13.05 5.73
CA LEU A 22 15.96 14.42 5.61
C LEU A 22 17.42 14.49 5.14
N LEU A 23 18.26 13.54 5.58
CA LEU A 23 19.65 13.46 5.14
C LEU A 23 19.76 13.15 3.65
N VAL A 24 18.96 12.21 3.13
CA VAL A 24 19.03 11.95 1.70
C VAL A 24 18.41 13.08 0.88
N ALA A 25 17.30 13.66 1.35
CA ALA A 25 16.68 14.81 0.71
C ALA A 25 17.63 16.04 0.62
N SER A 26 18.55 16.18 1.59
CA SER A 26 19.55 17.25 1.61
C SER A 26 20.85 16.90 0.88
N GLY A 27 20.90 15.78 0.15
CA GLY A 27 22.06 15.38 -0.64
C GLY A 27 23.25 14.86 0.17
N HIS A 28 23.06 14.57 1.47
CA HIS A 28 24.11 13.96 2.28
C HIS A 28 24.36 12.50 1.85
N GLY A 29 25.55 11.98 2.19
CA GLY A 29 25.97 10.63 1.80
C GLY A 29 24.93 9.55 2.16
N ARG A 30 24.77 8.58 1.25
CA ARG A 30 23.79 7.49 1.38
C ARG A 30 24.06 6.56 2.57
N LEU A 31 25.31 6.47 3.02
CA LEU A 31 25.75 5.66 4.17
C LEU A 31 25.16 6.14 5.51
N PRO A 32 25.29 7.43 5.88
CA PRO A 32 24.61 7.99 7.06
C PRO A 32 23.09 7.74 7.10
N ALA A 33 22.41 7.95 5.97
CA ALA A 33 20.97 7.71 5.89
C ALA A 33 20.61 6.23 6.06
N LEU A 34 21.37 5.33 5.43
CA LEU A 34 21.20 3.89 5.58
C LEU A 34 21.44 3.45 7.04
N ALA A 35 22.47 3.97 7.71
CA ALA A 35 22.76 3.66 9.11
C ALA A 35 21.62 4.11 10.04
N LEU A 36 21.06 5.31 9.81
CA LEU A 36 19.91 5.81 10.57
C LEU A 36 18.63 5.01 10.28
N MET A 37 18.44 4.58 9.04
CA MET A 37 17.33 3.70 8.68
C MET A 37 17.45 2.35 9.40
N ILE A 38 18.61 1.71 9.38
CA ILE A 38 18.87 0.46 10.11
C ILE A 38 18.67 0.66 11.62
N GLY A 39 19.20 1.75 12.18
CA GLY A 39 19.00 2.09 13.59
C GLY A 39 17.53 2.29 13.96
N SER A 40 16.76 2.95 13.08
CA SER A 40 15.33 3.14 13.27
C SER A 40 14.55 1.83 13.26
N VAL A 41 14.85 0.93 12.31
CA VAL A 41 14.25 -0.41 12.23
C VAL A 41 14.60 -1.22 13.48
N GLY A 42 15.85 -1.19 13.93
CA GLY A 42 16.28 -1.88 15.14
C GLY A 42 15.55 -1.40 16.41
N LEU A 43 15.37 -0.08 16.56
CA LEU A 43 14.63 0.49 17.69
C LEU A 43 13.13 0.18 17.62
N ILE A 44 12.56 0.19 16.42
CA ILE A 44 11.17 -0.21 16.20
C ILE A 44 11.02 -1.67 16.62
N ILE A 45 11.81 -2.60 16.06
CA ILE A 45 11.81 -4.03 16.43
C ILE A 45 11.98 -4.22 17.96
N GLY A 46 12.92 -3.50 18.58
CA GLY A 46 13.14 -3.55 20.02
C GLY A 46 11.93 -3.11 20.85
N ALA A 47 11.27 -2.02 20.44
CA ALA A 47 10.04 -1.53 21.07
C ALA A 47 8.94 -2.58 21.07
N LEU A 48 8.85 -3.31 19.95
CA LEU A 48 7.81 -4.29 19.69
C LEU A 48 8.04 -5.59 20.44
N TYR A 49 9.30 -6.06 20.47
CA TYR A 49 9.70 -7.19 21.30
C TYR A 49 9.40 -6.96 22.78
N GLN A 50 9.69 -5.77 23.29
CA GLN A 50 9.33 -5.40 24.66
C GLN A 50 7.81 -5.37 24.87
N SER A 51 7.06 -4.79 23.91
CA SER A 51 5.61 -4.74 23.98
C SER A 51 4.97 -6.14 24.06
N THR A 52 5.55 -7.14 23.39
CA THR A 52 5.05 -8.52 23.48
C THR A 52 5.32 -9.22 24.77
N ARG A 53 6.49 -9.01 25.36
CA ARG A 53 6.83 -9.65 26.63
C ARG A 53 5.98 -9.12 27.78
N SER A 54 5.51 -7.88 27.68
CA SER A 54 4.73 -7.24 28.73
C SER A 54 3.22 -7.46 28.62
N ALA A 55 2.72 -7.98 27.50
CA ALA A 55 1.29 -8.20 27.31
C ALA A 55 0.93 -9.63 27.74
N PRO A 56 0.23 -9.84 28.88
CA PRO A 56 -0.40 -11.12 29.12
C PRO A 56 -1.35 -11.38 27.94
N VAL A 57 -1.17 -12.52 27.26
CA VAL A 57 -2.07 -12.98 26.20
C VAL A 57 -3.41 -13.30 26.86
N SER A 58 -4.22 -12.28 27.08
CA SER A 58 -5.58 -12.45 27.56
C SER A 58 -6.34 -13.17 26.43
N GLN A 59 -6.65 -14.43 26.67
CA GLN A 59 -7.45 -15.28 25.76
C GLN A 59 -8.94 -14.87 25.73
N SER A 60 -9.33 -13.82 26.47
CA SER A 60 -10.69 -13.25 26.41
C SER A 60 -10.74 -12.11 25.38
N ALA A 61 -11.02 -12.47 24.12
CA ALA A 61 -11.36 -11.53 23.04
C ALA A 61 -12.50 -10.56 23.46
N PRO A 62 -12.68 -9.34 22.90
CA PRO A 62 -12.22 -8.90 21.57
C PRO A 62 -11.49 -7.54 21.56
N GLU A 63 -10.47 -7.40 20.70
CA GLU A 63 -10.22 -6.10 20.06
C GLU A 63 -9.87 -6.36 18.59
N PRO A 64 -10.78 -6.08 17.65
CA PRO A 64 -10.27 -5.46 16.42
C PRO A 64 -11.28 -4.51 15.73
N ALA A 65 -12.05 -3.72 16.48
CA ALA A 65 -12.63 -2.51 15.90
C ALA A 65 -11.57 -1.40 15.82
N LEU A 66 -11.64 -0.54 14.81
CA LEU A 66 -10.87 0.71 14.79
C LEU A 66 -11.26 1.54 16.00
N THR A 67 -10.28 1.88 16.83
CA THR A 67 -10.47 2.80 17.95
C THR A 67 -10.18 4.23 17.49
N ARG A 68 -10.67 5.24 18.21
CA ARG A 68 -10.33 6.65 17.92
C ARG A 68 -8.83 6.90 17.94
N ASP A 69 -8.10 6.19 18.81
CA ASP A 69 -6.65 6.30 18.92
C ASP A 69 -5.90 5.72 17.71
N ASP A 70 -6.55 4.91 16.88
CA ASP A 70 -5.94 4.35 15.66
C ASP A 70 -5.93 5.37 14.51
N VAL A 71 -6.81 6.38 14.54
CA VAL A 71 -6.89 7.44 13.51
C VAL A 71 -5.58 8.23 13.36
N PRO A 72 -4.99 8.82 14.42
CA PRO A 72 -3.73 9.56 14.27
C PRO A 72 -2.57 8.66 13.82
N LEU A 73 -2.63 7.37 14.17
CA LEU A 73 -1.62 6.39 13.80
C LEU A 73 -1.70 6.01 12.32
N LEU A 74 -2.92 5.77 11.81
CA LEU A 74 -3.17 5.63 10.38
C LEU A 74 -2.72 6.86 9.61
N GLY A 75 -3.05 8.06 10.12
CA GLY A 75 -2.59 9.33 9.55
C GLY A 75 -1.06 9.41 9.48
N ALA A 76 -0.36 8.99 10.53
CA ALA A 76 1.10 8.95 10.55
C ALA A 76 1.67 7.93 9.54
N ILE A 77 1.10 6.72 9.45
CA ILE A 77 1.52 5.69 8.48
C ILE A 77 1.34 6.19 7.04
N VAL A 78 0.18 6.77 6.73
CA VAL A 78 -0.12 7.35 5.42
C VAL A 78 0.83 8.51 5.10
N LEU A 79 1.10 9.38 6.07
CA LEU A 79 2.03 10.50 5.89
C LEU A 79 3.46 10.00 5.62
N ILE A 80 3.93 8.98 6.34
CA ILE A 80 5.25 8.38 6.12
C ILE A 80 5.32 7.77 4.71
N GLN A 81 4.29 7.04 4.28
CA GLN A 81 4.22 6.50 2.91
C GLN A 81 4.24 7.63 1.86
N LEU A 82 3.52 8.73 2.09
CA LEU A 82 3.52 9.90 1.21
C LEU A 82 4.92 10.54 1.12
N VAL A 83 5.61 10.69 2.24
CA VAL A 83 6.99 11.18 2.27
C VAL A 83 7.92 10.25 1.50
N GLY A 84 7.75 8.93 1.65
CA GLY A 84 8.49 7.93 0.87
C GLY A 84 8.24 8.04 -0.64
N LEU A 85 6.97 8.24 -1.04
CA LEU A 85 6.58 8.47 -2.44
C LEU A 85 7.25 9.73 -3.02
N LEU A 86 7.12 10.85 -2.31
CA LEU A 86 7.74 12.13 -2.69
C LEU A 86 9.26 11.99 -2.84
N TYR A 87 9.89 11.33 -1.87
CA TYR A 87 11.32 11.08 -1.90
C TYR A 87 11.74 10.24 -3.12
N MET A 88 11.04 9.14 -3.40
CA MET A 88 11.34 8.28 -4.54
C MET A 88 11.17 8.98 -5.89
N GLN A 89 10.28 9.97 -6.00
CA GLN A 89 10.14 10.77 -7.21
C GLN A 89 11.33 11.71 -7.48
N THR A 90 12.09 12.08 -6.45
CA THR A 90 13.25 12.97 -6.62
C THR A 90 14.46 12.30 -7.29
N PHE A 91 14.42 10.97 -7.50
CA PHE A 91 15.53 10.23 -8.10
C PHE A 91 15.51 10.35 -9.63
N PRO A 92 16.48 11.05 -10.26
CA PRO A 92 16.43 11.40 -11.69
C PRO A 92 16.56 10.18 -12.63
N LEU A 93 17.14 9.08 -12.15
CA LEU A 93 17.31 7.84 -12.91
C LEU A 93 16.32 6.75 -12.52
N HIS A 94 15.38 7.06 -11.62
CA HIS A 94 14.36 6.10 -11.21
C HIS A 94 13.18 6.21 -12.16
N TYR A 95 13.28 5.63 -13.35
CA TYR A 95 12.17 5.50 -14.31
C TYR A 95 12.23 4.16 -15.04
N VAL A 96 11.09 3.71 -15.55
CA VAL A 96 11.01 2.51 -16.40
C VAL A 96 10.18 2.78 -17.67
N GLN A 97 10.52 2.10 -18.76
CA GLN A 97 9.85 2.27 -20.06
C GLN A 97 8.34 2.02 -19.98
N ASP A 98 7.93 1.09 -19.13
CA ASP A 98 6.53 0.72 -18.90
C ASP A 98 5.67 1.87 -18.34
N GLU A 99 6.28 2.89 -17.71
CA GLU A 99 5.55 4.09 -17.27
C GLU A 99 5.05 4.90 -18.47
N PHE A 100 5.88 5.04 -19.52
CA PHE A 100 5.50 5.75 -20.74
C PHE A 100 4.42 4.99 -21.51
N ILE A 101 4.56 3.67 -21.59
CA ILE A 101 3.56 2.78 -22.17
C ILE A 101 2.22 2.95 -21.44
N THR A 102 2.26 2.90 -20.11
CA THR A 102 1.07 3.04 -19.25
C THR A 102 0.41 4.40 -19.44
N GLY A 103 1.19 5.48 -19.40
CA GLY A 103 0.69 6.84 -19.60
C GLY A 103 0.12 7.09 -20.99
N TYR A 104 0.81 6.63 -22.04
CA TYR A 104 0.32 6.71 -23.42
C TYR A 104 -1.00 5.94 -23.59
N THR A 105 -1.08 4.75 -23.02
CA THR A 105 -2.28 3.90 -23.07
C THR A 105 -3.46 4.58 -22.38
N SER A 106 -3.25 5.18 -21.20
CA SER A 106 -4.28 5.98 -20.50
C SER A 106 -4.68 7.24 -21.26
N TYR A 107 -3.72 7.94 -21.86
CA TYR A 107 -3.96 9.18 -22.61
C TYR A 107 -4.79 8.93 -23.88
N THR A 108 -4.47 7.85 -24.59
CA THR A 108 -5.14 7.45 -25.84
C THR A 108 -6.41 6.63 -25.62
N LEU A 109 -6.74 6.32 -24.36
CA LEU A 109 -7.94 5.57 -24.03
C LEU A 109 -9.18 6.30 -24.59
N PRO A 110 -10.12 5.62 -25.26
CA PRO A 110 -11.35 6.23 -25.77
C PRO A 110 -12.20 6.89 -24.69
N SER A 111 -13.31 7.52 -25.09
CA SER A 111 -14.30 8.03 -24.13
C SER A 111 -14.94 6.87 -23.35
N LEU A 112 -15.44 7.12 -22.13
CA LEU A 112 -16.03 6.08 -21.27
C LEU A 112 -17.17 5.28 -21.93
N THR A 113 -17.85 5.89 -22.91
CA THR A 113 -18.94 5.31 -23.69
C THR A 113 -18.50 4.43 -24.85
N GLU A 114 -17.23 4.53 -25.27
CA GLU A 114 -16.66 3.79 -26.41
C GLU A 114 -15.71 2.67 -25.97
N ILE A 115 -15.45 2.57 -24.66
CA ILE A 115 -14.55 1.58 -24.08
C ILE A 115 -15.21 0.20 -24.00
N GLU A 116 -14.53 -0.81 -24.54
CA GLU A 116 -14.85 -2.23 -24.34
C GLU A 116 -14.31 -2.75 -22.99
N TRP A 117 -14.97 -2.42 -21.88
CA TRP A 117 -14.47 -2.60 -20.50
C TRP A 117 -13.90 -3.97 -20.10
N PHE A 118 -14.33 -5.04 -20.78
CA PHE A 118 -13.91 -6.42 -20.47
C PHE A 118 -12.86 -6.98 -21.43
N ARG A 119 -12.35 -6.16 -22.35
CA ARG A 119 -11.25 -6.51 -23.24
C ARG A 119 -9.93 -5.96 -22.70
N GLY A 120 -8.82 -6.61 -23.05
CA GLY A 120 -7.50 -6.01 -22.87
C GLY A 120 -7.31 -4.81 -23.79
N TYR A 121 -6.68 -3.75 -23.29
CA TYR A 121 -6.30 -2.57 -24.06
C TYR A 121 -4.79 -2.29 -23.87
N PRO A 122 -4.05 -1.87 -24.92
CA PRO A 122 -4.51 -1.67 -26.30
C PRO A 122 -4.92 -2.98 -26.99
N GLY A 123 -5.62 -2.87 -28.13
CA GLY A 123 -6.21 -4.02 -28.80
C GLY A 123 -5.19 -5.01 -29.40
N PRO A 124 -5.65 -6.17 -29.89
CA PRO A 124 -4.81 -7.12 -30.61
C PRO A 124 -4.15 -6.48 -31.83
N GLY A 125 -2.88 -6.81 -32.08
CA GLY A 125 -2.10 -6.27 -33.21
C GLY A 125 -1.29 -5.02 -32.85
N GLU A 126 -1.47 -4.49 -31.64
CA GLU A 126 -0.65 -3.41 -31.10
C GLU A 126 0.68 -3.95 -30.58
N TRP A 127 1.70 -3.08 -30.54
CA TRP A 127 3.07 -3.46 -30.20
C TRP A 127 3.29 -3.77 -28.71
N ILE A 128 2.25 -3.64 -27.88
CA ILE A 128 2.26 -3.83 -26.42
C ILE A 128 1.22 -4.89 -26.05
N ALA A 129 1.51 -5.66 -25.00
CA ALA A 129 0.52 -6.54 -24.38
C ALA A 129 -0.70 -5.75 -23.86
N GLY A 130 -1.90 -6.24 -24.15
CA GLY A 130 -3.13 -5.66 -23.61
C GLY A 130 -3.29 -5.96 -22.12
N PHE A 131 -3.69 -4.95 -21.34
CA PHE A 131 -4.03 -5.07 -19.92
C PHE A 131 -5.48 -4.68 -19.65
N PRO A 132 -6.06 -5.10 -18.51
CA PRO A 132 -7.38 -4.66 -18.10
C PRO A 132 -7.53 -3.13 -18.05
N ILE A 133 -8.65 -2.62 -18.56
CA ILE A 133 -8.83 -1.19 -18.85
C ILE A 133 -9.01 -0.30 -17.61
N LEU A 134 -9.52 -0.86 -16.52
CA LEU A 134 -9.99 -0.06 -15.39
C LEU A 134 -8.90 0.85 -14.82
N TYR A 135 -7.65 0.37 -14.73
CA TYR A 135 -6.56 1.22 -14.27
C TYR A 135 -6.36 2.43 -15.19
N TYR A 136 -6.33 2.24 -16.51
CA TYR A 136 -6.15 3.32 -17.47
C TYR A 136 -7.26 4.35 -17.36
N ALA A 137 -8.50 3.89 -17.18
CA ALA A 137 -9.64 4.77 -16.96
C ALA A 137 -9.52 5.56 -15.64
N LEU A 138 -8.98 4.96 -14.58
CA LEU A 138 -8.75 5.65 -13.29
C LEU A 138 -7.55 6.61 -13.34
N GLN A 139 -6.55 6.34 -14.18
CA GLN A 139 -5.40 7.22 -14.38
C GLN A 139 -5.73 8.43 -15.26
N LYS A 140 -6.61 8.28 -16.26
CA LYS A 140 -6.95 9.33 -17.24
C LYS A 140 -7.36 10.68 -16.62
N PRO A 141 -8.20 10.76 -15.56
CA PRO A 141 -8.52 12.03 -14.92
C PRO A 141 -7.30 12.80 -14.39
N PHE A 142 -6.27 12.11 -13.91
CA PHE A 142 -5.03 12.77 -13.48
C PHE A 142 -4.29 13.38 -14.68
N ILE A 143 -4.25 12.66 -15.81
CA ILE A 143 -3.64 13.14 -17.05
C ILE A 143 -4.39 14.35 -17.61
N GLU A 144 -5.72 14.34 -17.57
CA GLU A 144 -6.54 15.47 -18.02
C GLU A 144 -6.38 16.70 -17.11
N LEU A 145 -6.21 16.50 -15.80
CA LEU A 145 -6.06 17.60 -14.83
C LEU A 145 -4.66 18.21 -14.79
N PHE A 146 -3.61 17.38 -14.84
CA PHE A 146 -2.21 17.81 -14.64
C PHE A 146 -1.38 17.79 -15.92
N GLY A 147 -1.93 17.31 -17.03
CA GLY A 147 -1.21 17.11 -18.28
C GLY A 147 -0.43 15.79 -18.32
N LEU A 148 -0.06 15.37 -19.53
CA LEU A 148 0.73 14.15 -19.72
C LEU A 148 2.20 14.40 -19.35
N SER A 149 2.60 13.94 -18.18
CA SER A 149 4.00 13.91 -17.73
C SER A 149 4.28 12.66 -16.88
N LEU A 150 5.55 12.35 -16.67
CA LEU A 150 5.97 11.23 -15.82
C LEU A 150 5.49 11.42 -14.37
N GLU A 151 5.55 12.65 -13.87
CA GLU A 151 5.07 13.03 -12.55
C GLU A 151 3.57 12.78 -12.43
N THR A 152 2.77 13.17 -13.43
CA THR A 152 1.31 12.93 -13.42
C THR A 152 0.98 11.44 -13.37
N ILE A 153 1.68 10.62 -14.15
CA ILE A 153 1.50 9.15 -14.17
C ILE A 153 1.81 8.59 -12.78
N ARG A 154 2.88 9.05 -12.11
CA ARG A 154 3.23 8.62 -10.75
C ARG A 154 2.26 9.12 -9.68
N ILE A 155 1.81 10.37 -9.76
CA ILE A 155 0.83 10.92 -8.83
C ILE A 155 -0.47 10.13 -8.89
N SER A 156 -0.87 9.67 -10.09
CA SER A 156 -2.06 8.83 -10.25
C SER A 156 -2.00 7.51 -9.47
N THR A 157 -0.81 7.02 -9.11
CA THR A 157 -0.67 5.78 -8.33
C THR A 157 -0.69 6.00 -6.81
N TRP A 158 -0.51 7.25 -6.35
CA TRP A 158 -0.43 7.57 -4.92
C TRP A 158 -1.64 7.09 -4.11
N PRO A 159 -2.90 7.27 -4.56
CA PRO A 159 -4.06 6.79 -3.80
C PRO A 159 -3.95 5.30 -3.44
N TYR A 160 -3.48 4.47 -4.36
CA TYR A 160 -3.33 3.03 -4.12
C TYR A 160 -2.24 2.71 -3.10
N HIS A 161 -1.10 3.41 -3.13
CA HIS A 161 -0.04 3.22 -2.14
C HIS A 161 -0.47 3.65 -0.74
N LEU A 162 -1.13 4.80 -0.63
CA LEU A 162 -1.60 5.32 0.66
C LEU A 162 -2.68 4.41 1.27
N ILE A 163 -3.64 3.97 0.46
CA ILE A 163 -4.67 3.02 0.89
C ILE A 163 -4.05 1.68 1.27
N SER A 164 -3.09 1.16 0.50
CA SER A 164 -2.40 -0.10 0.80
C SER A 164 -1.69 -0.06 2.15
N ALA A 165 -0.97 1.01 2.47
CA ALA A 165 -0.30 1.17 3.76
C ALA A 165 -1.31 1.15 4.94
N GLY A 166 -2.45 1.82 4.77
CA GLY A 166 -3.54 1.77 5.74
C GLY A 166 -4.16 0.38 5.87
N LEU A 167 -4.41 -0.31 4.77
CA LEU A 167 -4.96 -1.67 4.76
C LEU A 167 -4.03 -2.68 5.43
N VAL A 168 -2.72 -2.59 5.22
CA VAL A 168 -1.74 -3.46 5.90
C VAL A 168 -1.82 -3.28 7.42
N TYR A 169 -1.97 -2.05 7.91
CA TYR A 169 -2.21 -1.81 9.33
C TYR A 169 -3.51 -2.47 9.82
N LEU A 170 -4.61 -2.30 9.08
CA LEU A 170 -5.91 -2.88 9.44
C LEU A 170 -5.87 -4.40 9.44
N ILE A 171 -5.28 -5.02 8.43
CA ILE A 171 -5.05 -6.47 8.35
C ILE A 171 -4.18 -6.93 9.52
N GLY A 172 -3.10 -6.21 9.83
CA GLY A 172 -2.27 -6.50 10.99
C GLY A 172 -3.05 -6.48 12.31
N LYS A 173 -4.02 -5.57 12.46
CA LYS A 173 -4.91 -5.55 13.62
C LYS A 173 -5.79 -6.79 13.70
N GLU A 174 -6.36 -7.23 12.57
CA GLU A 174 -7.18 -8.45 12.52
C GLU A 174 -6.36 -9.70 12.85
N VAL A 175 -5.16 -9.82 12.27
CA VAL A 175 -4.32 -11.02 12.36
C VAL A 175 -3.61 -11.11 13.72
N PHE A 176 -2.92 -10.05 14.15
CA PHE A 176 -2.12 -10.09 15.37
C PHE A 176 -2.92 -9.82 16.64
N ARG A 177 -4.12 -9.24 16.51
CA ARG A 177 -4.95 -8.79 17.66
C ARG A 177 -4.18 -7.94 18.67
N CYS A 178 -3.16 -7.26 18.17
CA CYS A 178 -2.20 -6.53 18.96
C CYS A 178 -1.77 -5.30 18.16
N ARG A 179 -2.21 -4.13 18.61
CA ARG A 179 -1.95 -2.85 17.95
C ARG A 179 -0.46 -2.60 17.66
N PRO A 180 0.48 -2.83 18.60
CA PRO A 180 1.91 -2.72 18.30
C PRO A 180 2.31 -3.52 17.06
N TRP A 181 1.91 -4.79 16.96
CA TRP A 181 2.25 -5.66 15.82
C TRP A 181 1.68 -5.18 14.49
N ALA A 182 0.47 -4.63 14.51
CA ALA A 182 -0.13 -4.01 13.35
C ALA A 182 0.68 -2.81 12.83
N VAL A 183 1.21 -1.97 13.75
CA VAL A 183 2.11 -0.86 13.38
C VAL A 183 3.38 -1.38 12.73
N VAL A 184 3.97 -2.44 13.26
CA VAL A 184 5.18 -3.07 12.70
C VAL A 184 4.95 -3.50 11.28
N ALA A 185 3.86 -4.22 11.05
CA ALA A 185 3.56 -4.75 9.73
C ALA A 185 3.43 -3.61 8.72
N ALA A 186 2.72 -2.53 9.10
CA ALA A 186 2.58 -1.35 8.26
C ALA A 186 3.92 -0.62 8.04
N VAL A 187 4.72 -0.42 9.09
CA VAL A 187 6.03 0.23 8.98
C VAL A 187 6.99 -0.61 8.12
N ILE A 188 7.05 -1.92 8.34
CA ILE A 188 7.84 -2.84 7.51
C ILE A 188 7.39 -2.73 6.07
N PHE A 189 6.08 -2.76 5.79
CA PHE A 189 5.56 -2.61 4.43
C PHE A 189 5.98 -1.27 3.79
N VAL A 190 5.82 -0.16 4.51
CA VAL A 190 6.19 1.17 4.03
C VAL A 190 7.68 1.25 3.70
N PHE A 191 8.55 0.68 4.53
CA PHE A 191 10.01 0.68 4.31
C PHE A 191 10.55 -0.53 3.55
N LEU A 192 9.68 -1.44 3.11
CA LEU A 192 10.08 -2.61 2.36
C LEU A 192 10.67 -2.13 1.03
N ALA A 193 11.94 -2.46 0.78
CA ALA A 193 12.65 -1.95 -0.39
C ALA A 193 11.89 -2.19 -1.71
N PRO A 194 11.30 -3.37 -1.97
CA PRO A 194 10.39 -3.57 -3.10
C PRO A 194 9.21 -2.58 -3.14
N ASN A 195 8.51 -2.34 -2.02
CA ASN A 195 7.39 -1.39 -1.98
C ASN A 195 7.87 0.03 -2.28
N LEU A 196 8.96 0.50 -1.66
CA LEU A 196 9.52 1.84 -1.93
C LEU A 196 9.99 1.98 -3.39
N TYR A 197 10.68 0.96 -3.91
CA TYR A 197 11.13 0.93 -5.29
C TYR A 197 9.96 1.05 -6.26
N MET A 198 8.92 0.24 -6.06
CA MET A 198 7.72 0.25 -6.89
C MET A 198 6.86 1.51 -6.69
N ALA A 199 6.89 2.09 -5.50
CA ALA A 199 6.21 3.35 -5.16
C ALA A 199 6.72 4.54 -5.96
N GLY A 200 7.96 4.48 -6.45
CA GLY A 200 8.48 5.49 -7.37
C GLY A 200 7.95 5.37 -8.81
N TYR A 201 7.16 4.34 -9.15
CA TYR A 201 6.69 4.10 -10.51
C TYR A 201 5.19 4.35 -10.71
N GLY A 202 4.85 4.91 -11.87
CA GLY A 202 3.49 5.12 -12.34
C GLY A 202 2.82 3.88 -12.96
N MET A 203 3.07 2.70 -12.41
CA MET A 203 2.62 1.43 -12.99
C MET A 203 1.31 0.92 -12.37
N HIS A 204 0.56 0.18 -13.17
CA HIS A 204 -0.80 -0.25 -12.84
C HIS A 204 -0.90 -1.38 -11.81
N ASN A 205 0.18 -2.15 -11.63
CA ASN A 205 0.21 -3.29 -10.70
C ASN A 205 -0.09 -2.91 -9.24
N ILE A 206 0.26 -1.71 -8.77
CA ILE A 206 -0.06 -1.29 -7.39
C ILE A 206 -1.56 -1.19 -7.13
N SER A 207 -2.35 -0.78 -8.12
CA SER A 207 -3.81 -0.70 -7.96
C SER A 207 -4.40 -2.07 -7.65
N SER A 208 -3.88 -3.10 -8.31
CA SER A 208 -4.28 -4.49 -8.09
C SER A 208 -3.89 -5.01 -6.70
N THR A 209 -2.70 -4.65 -6.20
CA THR A 209 -2.27 -4.94 -4.82
C THR A 209 -3.18 -4.26 -3.81
N CYS A 210 -3.54 -3.00 -4.03
CA CYS A 210 -4.44 -2.25 -3.17
C CYS A 210 -5.82 -2.93 -3.08
N PHE A 211 -6.42 -3.28 -4.21
CA PHE A 211 -7.71 -3.96 -4.25
C PHE A 211 -7.65 -5.39 -3.68
N PHE A 212 -6.55 -6.12 -3.89
CA PHE A 212 -6.31 -7.40 -3.24
C PHE A 212 -6.28 -7.26 -1.71
N LEU A 213 -5.53 -6.30 -1.17
CA LEU A 213 -5.48 -6.03 0.27
C LEU A 213 -6.86 -5.64 0.82
N ALA A 214 -7.64 -4.88 0.06
CA ALA A 214 -9.01 -4.52 0.44
C ALA A 214 -9.92 -5.76 0.48
N ALA A 215 -9.82 -6.62 -0.52
CA ALA A 215 -10.57 -7.87 -0.60
C ALA A 215 -10.22 -8.82 0.55
N PHE A 216 -8.93 -8.93 0.89
CA PHE A 216 -8.43 -9.73 1.99
C PHE A 216 -8.86 -9.18 3.35
N TYR A 217 -8.76 -7.86 3.55
CA TYR A 217 -9.27 -7.22 4.76
C TYR A 217 -10.78 -7.46 4.94
N ALA A 218 -11.57 -7.29 3.89
CA ALA A 218 -13.00 -7.57 3.93
C ALA A 218 -13.29 -9.06 4.21
N ALA A 219 -12.50 -9.99 3.67
CA ALA A 219 -12.63 -11.42 3.97
C ALA A 219 -12.35 -11.73 5.45
N LEU A 220 -11.32 -11.12 6.04
CA LEU A 220 -11.03 -11.25 7.49
C LEU A 220 -12.21 -10.74 8.32
N ARG A 221 -12.78 -9.59 7.94
CA ARG A 221 -13.94 -9.00 8.63
C ARG A 221 -15.21 -9.80 8.45
N MET A 222 -15.41 -10.41 7.28
CA MET A 222 -16.53 -11.31 7.00
C MET A 222 -16.52 -12.51 7.96
N VAL A 223 -15.38 -13.17 8.12
CA VAL A 223 -15.25 -14.33 9.02
C VAL A 223 -15.50 -13.94 10.48
N ARG A 224 -15.06 -12.74 10.87
CA ARG A 224 -15.16 -12.27 12.26
C ARG A 224 -16.53 -11.72 12.64
N ASP A 225 -17.10 -10.86 11.80
CA ASP A 225 -18.31 -10.10 12.11
C ASP A 225 -19.59 -10.83 11.63
N GLU A 226 -19.45 -11.86 10.79
CA GLU A 226 -20.55 -12.58 10.12
C GLU A 226 -21.51 -11.65 9.33
N ASP A 227 -21.06 -10.44 8.97
CA ASP A 227 -21.85 -9.45 8.24
C ASP A 227 -21.70 -9.63 6.72
N ARG A 228 -22.85 -9.80 6.05
CA ARG A 228 -22.95 -9.96 4.59
C ARG A 228 -22.40 -8.77 3.81
N ARG A 229 -22.33 -7.57 4.40
CA ARG A 229 -21.71 -6.40 3.78
C ARG A 229 -20.24 -6.65 3.46
N TRP A 230 -19.53 -7.37 4.33
CA TRP A 230 -18.13 -7.73 4.10
C TRP A 230 -17.96 -8.73 2.96
N ILE A 231 -18.93 -9.63 2.76
CA ILE A 231 -18.96 -10.53 1.59
C ILE A 231 -19.02 -9.68 0.30
N ALA A 232 -19.95 -8.74 0.24
CA ALA A 232 -20.12 -7.87 -0.92
C ALA A 232 -18.87 -7.02 -1.17
N LEU A 233 -18.28 -6.43 -0.12
CA LEU A 233 -17.04 -5.65 -0.23
C LEU A 233 -15.86 -6.51 -0.69
N SER A 234 -15.71 -7.73 -0.19
CA SER A 234 -14.66 -8.65 -0.62
C SER A 234 -14.81 -9.05 -2.09
N GLY A 235 -16.04 -9.36 -2.52
CA GLY A 235 -16.35 -9.67 -3.92
C GLY A 235 -16.08 -8.49 -4.86
N VAL A 236 -16.56 -7.30 -4.53
CA VAL A 236 -16.32 -6.08 -5.33
C VAL A 236 -14.83 -5.78 -5.40
N ALA A 237 -14.11 -5.79 -4.28
CA ALA A 237 -12.67 -5.55 -4.27
C ALA A 237 -11.89 -6.61 -5.08
N SER A 238 -12.32 -7.88 -5.05
CA SER A 238 -11.72 -8.94 -5.89
C SER A 238 -11.93 -8.68 -7.38
N ILE A 239 -13.13 -8.24 -7.78
CA ILE A 239 -13.42 -7.85 -9.17
C ILE A 239 -12.57 -6.63 -9.57
N MET A 240 -12.42 -5.64 -8.70
CA MET A 240 -11.58 -4.47 -8.97
C MET A 240 -10.10 -4.86 -9.11
N ALA A 241 -9.60 -5.79 -8.30
CA ALA A 241 -8.25 -6.33 -8.45
C ALA A 241 -8.07 -7.01 -9.81
N TYR A 242 -9.02 -7.87 -10.19
CA TYR A 242 -9.05 -8.52 -11.50
C TYR A 242 -9.05 -7.51 -12.66
N LEU A 243 -9.88 -6.48 -12.58
CA LEU A 243 -10.05 -5.49 -13.63
C LEU A 243 -8.88 -4.48 -13.71
N THR A 244 -7.93 -4.53 -12.78
CA THR A 244 -6.77 -3.63 -12.78
C THR A 244 -5.47 -4.30 -13.19
N TYR A 245 -5.32 -5.61 -12.96
CA TYR A 245 -4.14 -6.32 -13.42
C TYR A 245 -4.33 -7.83 -13.57
N THR A 246 -3.72 -8.39 -14.61
CA THR A 246 -3.79 -9.81 -14.96
C THR A 246 -3.29 -10.71 -13.83
N SER A 247 -2.21 -10.37 -13.10
CA SER A 247 -1.73 -11.29 -12.04
C SER A 247 -2.73 -11.47 -10.88
N SER A 248 -3.75 -10.62 -10.78
CA SER A 248 -4.78 -10.69 -9.75
C SER A 248 -5.79 -11.81 -9.94
N TYR A 249 -5.69 -12.63 -11.00
CA TYR A 249 -6.40 -13.91 -11.08
C TYR A 249 -6.15 -14.81 -9.86
N LEU A 250 -5.03 -14.60 -9.15
CA LEU A 250 -4.70 -15.30 -7.91
C LEU A 250 -5.52 -14.84 -6.69
N THR A 251 -6.19 -13.69 -6.76
CA THR A 251 -6.95 -13.13 -5.63
C THR A 251 -8.08 -14.07 -5.19
N LEU A 252 -8.91 -14.51 -6.13
CA LEU A 252 -10.05 -15.39 -5.86
C LEU A 252 -9.65 -16.76 -5.29
N PRO A 253 -8.70 -17.52 -5.86
CA PRO A 253 -8.31 -18.81 -5.28
C PRO A 253 -7.67 -18.65 -3.90
N LEU A 254 -6.92 -17.58 -3.64
CA LEU A 254 -6.34 -17.33 -2.32
C LEU A 254 -7.41 -16.99 -1.28
N ILE A 255 -8.37 -16.12 -1.62
CA ILE A 255 -9.50 -15.81 -0.73
C ILE A 255 -10.39 -17.04 -0.53
N GLY A 256 -10.66 -17.81 -1.59
CA GLY A 256 -11.43 -19.05 -1.52
C GLY A 256 -10.77 -20.07 -0.61
N LEU A 257 -9.46 -20.30 -0.75
CA LEU A 257 -8.71 -21.18 0.16
C LEU A 257 -8.76 -20.68 1.60
N PHE A 258 -8.60 -19.37 1.82
CA PHE A 258 -8.69 -18.77 3.15
C PHE A 258 -10.05 -18.99 3.82
N ILE A 259 -11.15 -18.98 3.06
CA ILE A 259 -12.51 -19.20 3.57
C ILE A 259 -12.77 -20.68 3.89
N LEU A 260 -12.10 -21.60 3.18
CA LEU A 260 -12.28 -23.04 3.37
C LEU A 260 -11.47 -23.63 4.54
N LEU A 261 -10.45 -22.91 5.02
CA LEU A 261 -9.57 -23.31 6.14
C LEU A 261 -10.12 -22.81 7.48
#